data_AF-A0A1H4ISM5-F1
#
_entry.id   AF-A0A1H4ISM5-F1
#
_cell.length_a   1.000
_cell.length_b   1.000
_cell.length_c   1.000
_cell.angle_alpha   90.00
_cell.angle_beta   90.00
_cell.angle_gamma   90.00
#
_symmetry.space_group_name_H-M   'P 1'
#
loop_
_entity.id
_entity.type
_entity.pdbx_description
1 polymer ?
#
loop_
_entity_poly.entity_id
_entity_poly.type
_entity_poly.pdbx_seq_one_letter_code
_entity_poly.pdbx_strand_id
1 'polypeptide(L)'
;MKRRFKTIVITMGLLVLTGNFIGCKKGKTASEILQNKKNKSALNNLVSDKETTRKPVVFVTGYDKNEASFYTTAISYFANKEYQIVEGAYSIEEIIEWLNSNASEYPYGEIHIVNNNIPQLGLDLETTVNGQKLNKQALKETIENGEIPALKNVLNETSKIIFHGNGISKMTGLISNLKRTFETNKTPQVLASPYFTVFGGEFTDHYLAKPHYVFYPTANSPGKVDLSKEIARKYPNEKEIEWFSALTNERERYVGEPYTVKYNVPIEFTFNYVNSDEEMPYFTMQEEIMDLIANDEDLSKKVKELNIPIEKFRWKWQLKDDQLTIKGLSTVLCVLKPIIKPYGDLEHVKPDTSNKRLYAMK
;
A
#
# COMPACT_ATOMS: atom_id res chain seq x y z
N MET A 1 -52.23 -40.01 -44.73
CA MET A 1 -52.47 -41.47 -44.90
C MET A 1 -52.36 -42.16 -43.52
N LYS A 2 -52.63 -43.46 -43.42
CA LYS A 2 -52.59 -44.30 -42.18
C LYS A 2 -51.19 -44.23 -41.50
N ARG A 3 -51.00 -44.48 -40.19
CA ARG A 3 -51.86 -45.17 -39.18
C ARG A 3 -51.59 -44.64 -37.75
N ARG A 4 -52.59 -44.68 -36.86
CA ARG A 4 -52.46 -44.45 -35.38
C ARG A 4 -51.95 -45.73 -34.67
N PHE A 5 -51.43 -45.66 -33.44
CA PHE A 5 -52.10 -45.93 -32.13
C PHE A 5 -50.96 -46.28 -31.11
N LYS A 6 -51.06 -46.41 -29.77
CA LYS A 6 -52.04 -46.30 -28.63
C LYS A 6 -51.19 -46.34 -27.31
N THR A 7 -51.52 -45.97 -26.07
CA THR A 7 -52.61 -45.26 -25.33
C THR A 7 -51.98 -44.80 -23.97
N ILE A 8 -52.20 -43.61 -23.38
CA ILE A 8 -53.19 -43.24 -22.30
C ILE A 8 -53.74 -44.47 -21.51
N VAL A 9 -53.80 -44.58 -20.17
CA VAL A 9 -54.48 -43.70 -19.19
C VAL A 9 -53.98 -43.92 -17.76
N ILE A 10 -53.88 -42.79 -17.05
CA ILE A 10 -53.91 -42.51 -15.60
C ILE A 10 -54.64 -43.54 -14.70
N THR A 11 -54.08 -43.82 -13.51
CA THR A 11 -54.90 -44.00 -12.29
C THR A 11 -54.18 -43.52 -11.03
N MET A 12 -54.96 -43.08 -10.03
CA MET A 12 -54.49 -42.56 -8.75
C MET A 12 -54.58 -43.63 -7.66
N GLY A 13 -53.65 -43.65 -6.69
CA GLY A 13 -53.66 -44.59 -5.56
C GLY A 13 -52.78 -44.09 -4.41
N LEU A 14 -53.27 -44.22 -3.17
CA LEU A 14 -52.67 -43.63 -1.97
C LEU A 14 -52.36 -44.72 -0.92
N LEU A 15 -51.30 -44.51 -0.12
CA LEU A 15 -50.84 -45.37 1.01
C LEU A 15 -50.36 -46.78 0.56
N VAL A 16 -49.40 -47.43 1.24
CA VAL A 16 -49.27 -47.68 2.69
C VAL A 16 -47.83 -47.53 3.19
N LEU A 17 -47.67 -47.15 4.47
CA LEU A 17 -46.41 -47.20 5.21
C LEU A 17 -46.05 -48.64 5.63
N THR A 18 -44.87 -49.13 5.23
CA THR A 18 -44.22 -50.27 5.88
C THR A 18 -42.78 -49.90 6.27
N GLY A 19 -42.55 -49.74 7.57
CA GLY A 19 -41.22 -49.48 8.11
C GLY A 19 -40.40 -50.77 8.21
N ASN A 20 -39.08 -50.67 8.03
CA ASN A 20 -38.12 -51.66 8.49
C ASN A 20 -37.08 -50.99 9.38
N PHE A 21 -36.79 -51.62 10.52
CA PHE A 21 -36.01 -51.02 11.60
C PHE A 21 -34.51 -51.11 11.31
N ILE A 22 -33.81 -49.97 11.31
CA ILE A 22 -32.34 -49.93 11.37
C ILE A 22 -31.92 -49.95 12.85
N GLY A 23 -30.94 -50.78 13.18
CA GLY A 23 -30.64 -51.19 14.56
C GLY A 23 -30.12 -50.07 15.48
N CYS A 24 -30.49 -50.16 16.76
CA CYS A 24 -30.05 -49.25 17.80
C CYS A 24 -28.52 -49.32 18.04
N LYS A 25 -27.84 -48.17 17.91
CA LYS A 25 -26.69 -47.84 18.77
C LYS A 25 -27.14 -46.82 19.82
N LYS A 26 -26.72 -47.01 21.08
CA LYS A 26 -27.23 -46.25 22.23
C LYS A 26 -26.99 -44.75 22.06
N GLY A 27 -28.07 -43.97 22.04
CA GLY A 27 -27.99 -42.52 22.21
C GLY A 27 -27.59 -42.14 23.64
N LYS A 28 -26.84 -41.05 23.80
CA LYS A 28 -26.44 -40.52 25.10
C LYS A 28 -27.65 -39.94 25.84
N THR A 29 -27.73 -40.18 27.15
CA THR A 29 -28.86 -39.71 27.98
C THR A 29 -28.80 -38.20 28.22
N ALA A 30 -29.97 -37.58 28.42
CA ALA A 30 -30.10 -36.12 28.57
C ALA A 30 -29.26 -35.53 29.71
N SER A 31 -28.92 -36.32 30.74
CA SER A 31 -28.01 -35.92 31.82
C SER A 31 -26.60 -35.58 31.31
N GLU A 32 -26.04 -36.38 30.40
CA GLU A 32 -24.73 -36.10 29.78
C GLU A 32 -24.77 -34.81 28.95
N ILE A 33 -25.90 -34.53 28.29
CA ILE A 33 -26.09 -33.30 27.49
C ILE A 33 -26.16 -32.08 28.41
N LEU A 34 -26.84 -32.17 29.56
CA LEU A 34 -26.94 -31.09 30.54
C LEU A 34 -25.61 -30.81 31.26
N GLN A 35 -24.84 -31.84 31.63
CA GLN A 35 -23.50 -31.65 32.18
C GLN A 35 -22.55 -31.01 31.15
N ASN A 36 -22.57 -31.46 29.89
CA ASN A 36 -21.79 -30.80 28.83
C ASN A 36 -22.22 -29.34 28.58
N LYS A 37 -23.51 -29.00 28.77
CA LYS A 37 -23.97 -27.61 28.66
C LYS A 37 -23.50 -26.73 29.83
N LYS A 38 -23.45 -27.25 31.07
CA LYS A 38 -22.81 -26.56 32.19
C LYS A 38 -21.30 -26.41 32.00
N ASN A 39 -20.60 -27.46 31.55
CA ASN A 39 -19.15 -27.41 31.36
C ASN A 39 -18.74 -26.50 30.19
N LYS A 40 -19.53 -26.41 29.11
CA LYS A 40 -19.34 -25.36 28.08
C LYS A 40 -19.64 -23.96 28.61
N SER A 41 -20.56 -23.79 29.54
CA SER A 41 -20.81 -22.49 30.19
C SER A 41 -19.65 -22.01 31.07
N ALA A 42 -18.75 -22.91 31.50
CA ALA A 42 -17.54 -22.58 32.26
C ALA A 42 -16.33 -22.22 31.37
N LEU A 43 -16.38 -22.51 30.05
CA LEU A 43 -15.30 -22.22 29.10
C LEU A 43 -15.51 -20.92 28.30
N ASN A 44 -16.38 -20.02 28.77
CA ASN A 44 -16.60 -18.71 28.17
C ASN A 44 -15.94 -17.55 28.95
N ASN A 45 -15.33 -17.83 30.11
CA ASN A 45 -14.65 -16.83 30.95
C ASN A 45 -13.11 -16.89 30.84
N LEU A 46 -12.59 -17.39 29.72
CA LEU A 46 -11.36 -16.77 29.17
C LEU A 46 -11.77 -15.48 28.47
N VAL A 47 -12.13 -14.49 29.30
CA VAL A 47 -11.90 -13.10 28.91
C VAL A 47 -10.40 -13.01 28.71
N SER A 48 -9.98 -12.87 27.45
CA SER A 48 -8.67 -12.31 27.19
C SER A 48 -8.72 -10.92 27.80
N ASP A 49 -8.03 -10.73 28.93
CA ASP A 49 -7.77 -9.40 29.45
C ASP A 49 -7.03 -8.67 28.34
N LYS A 50 -7.79 -7.83 27.63
CA LYS A 50 -7.31 -7.13 26.46
C LYS A 50 -6.48 -5.97 26.95
N GLU A 51 -5.23 -6.30 27.28
CA GLU A 51 -4.20 -5.47 27.88
C GLU A 51 -4.37 -4.02 27.46
N THR A 52 -4.65 -3.15 28.44
CA THR A 52 -5.19 -1.81 28.19
C THR A 52 -4.19 -0.98 27.39
N THR A 53 -4.43 -0.88 26.08
CA THR A 53 -3.58 -0.10 25.18
C THR A 53 -3.86 1.39 25.30
N ARG A 54 -2.83 2.22 25.07
CA ARG A 54 -2.95 3.67 24.97
C ARG A 54 -3.93 4.10 23.86
N LYS A 55 -4.40 5.35 23.93
CA LYS A 55 -4.99 6.05 22.77
C LYS A 55 -4.04 5.95 21.56
N PRO A 56 -4.54 5.81 20.32
CA PRO A 56 -3.69 5.77 19.13
C PRO A 56 -2.82 7.02 18.99
N VAL A 57 -1.61 6.84 18.47
CA VAL A 57 -0.65 7.92 18.18
C VAL A 57 -0.45 8.05 16.68
N VAL A 58 -0.24 9.26 16.18
CA VAL A 58 -0.14 9.59 14.75
C VAL A 58 1.10 10.44 14.50
N PHE A 59 2.11 9.85 13.86
CA PHE A 59 3.29 10.57 13.39
C PHE A 59 2.98 11.21 12.04
N VAL A 60 3.12 12.53 11.97
CA VAL A 60 2.92 13.33 10.75
C VAL A 60 4.29 13.71 10.22
N THR A 61 4.75 12.95 9.23
CA THR A 61 6.18 12.84 8.89
C THR A 61 6.63 13.80 7.80
N GLY A 62 5.99 14.96 7.71
CA GLY A 62 6.28 15.98 6.71
C GLY A 62 5.39 17.21 6.91
N TYR A 63 5.56 18.18 6.02
CA TYR A 63 4.79 19.42 5.99
C TYR A 63 4.35 19.72 4.55
N ASP A 64 3.22 20.39 4.39
CA ASP A 64 2.71 20.77 3.08
C ASP A 64 3.56 21.89 2.43
N LYS A 65 3.66 21.87 1.10
CA LYS A 65 4.45 22.82 0.31
C LYS A 65 3.59 23.44 -0.78
N ASN A 66 3.69 24.75 -0.97
CA ASN A 66 2.82 25.53 -1.87
C ASN A 66 1.34 25.35 -1.49
N GLU A 67 0.46 25.11 -2.46
CA GLU A 67 -0.99 24.93 -2.28
C GLU A 67 -1.40 23.51 -1.85
N ALA A 68 -0.45 22.65 -1.46
CA ALA A 68 -0.75 21.32 -0.93
C ALA A 68 -1.39 21.40 0.47
N SER A 69 -2.15 20.36 0.85
CA SER A 69 -2.89 20.29 2.11
C SER A 69 -2.96 18.89 2.72
N PHE A 70 -2.15 17.94 2.23
CA PHE A 70 -2.20 16.53 2.61
C PHE A 70 -1.91 16.31 4.10
N TYR A 71 -0.84 16.93 4.62
CA TYR A 71 -0.45 16.75 6.02
C TYR A 71 -1.41 17.50 6.96
N THR A 72 -1.82 18.71 6.57
CA THR A 72 -2.77 19.56 7.31
C THR A 72 -4.17 18.94 7.41
N THR A 73 -4.66 18.31 6.34
CA THR A 73 -5.94 17.60 6.35
C THR A 73 -5.85 16.25 7.06
N ALA A 74 -4.69 15.57 7.02
CA ALA A 74 -4.44 14.39 7.85
C ALA A 74 -4.43 14.73 9.36
N ILE A 75 -3.73 15.79 9.78
CA ILE A 75 -3.76 16.33 11.15
C ILE A 75 -5.21 16.55 11.57
N SER A 76 -5.99 17.27 10.75
CA SER A 76 -7.40 17.56 11.02
C SER A 76 -8.25 16.29 11.17
N TYR A 77 -8.06 15.31 10.27
CA TYR A 77 -8.78 14.03 10.29
C TYR A 77 -8.50 13.19 11.55
N PHE A 78 -7.26 13.19 12.05
CA PHE A 78 -6.89 12.45 13.25
C PHE A 78 -7.17 13.21 14.55
N ALA A 79 -7.12 14.55 14.54
CA ALA A 79 -7.56 15.38 15.66
C ALA A 79 -9.05 15.19 15.93
N ASN A 80 -9.88 15.12 14.88
CA ASN A 80 -11.31 14.79 14.95
C ASN A 80 -11.63 13.37 15.48
N LYS A 81 -10.61 12.52 15.71
CA LYS A 81 -10.72 11.21 16.36
C LYS A 81 -10.18 11.18 17.79
N GLU A 82 -9.74 12.33 18.32
CA GLU A 82 -8.99 12.46 19.58
C GLU A 82 -7.72 11.61 19.68
N TYR A 83 -7.03 11.35 18.55
CA TYR A 83 -5.76 10.63 18.55
C TYR A 83 -4.60 11.56 18.97
N GLN A 84 -3.55 11.00 19.57
CA GLN A 84 -2.36 11.78 19.93
C GLN A 84 -1.55 12.08 18.66
N ILE A 85 -1.46 13.33 18.25
CA ILE A 85 -0.66 13.74 17.09
C ILE A 85 0.77 14.05 17.53
N VAL A 86 1.73 13.61 16.72
CA VAL A 86 3.17 13.91 16.84
C VAL A 86 3.64 14.45 15.50
N GLU A 87 3.82 15.77 15.44
CA GLU A 87 4.49 16.46 14.34
C GLU A 87 5.99 16.55 14.63
N GLY A 88 6.81 16.76 13.60
CA GLY A 88 8.24 17.02 13.77
C GLY A 88 9.16 15.79 13.81
N ALA A 89 8.62 14.56 13.65
CA ALA A 89 9.43 13.36 13.46
C ALA A 89 9.54 13.04 11.96
N TYR A 90 10.73 13.23 11.37
CA TYR A 90 10.99 13.15 9.93
C TYR A 90 11.86 11.94 9.53
N SER A 91 12.28 11.14 10.51
CA SER A 91 13.03 9.89 10.36
C SER A 91 12.42 8.73 11.16
N ILE A 92 12.78 7.49 10.80
CA ILE A 92 12.43 6.29 11.57
C ILE A 92 13.09 6.29 12.95
N GLU A 93 14.32 6.82 13.05
CA GLU A 93 15.03 7.10 14.29
C GLU A 93 14.17 7.94 15.27
N GLU A 94 13.75 9.14 14.87
CA GLU A 94 12.93 10.02 15.73
C GLU A 94 11.61 9.38 16.16
N ILE A 95 10.96 8.60 15.28
CA ILE A 95 9.73 7.86 15.61
C ILE A 95 10.02 6.83 16.72
N ILE A 96 11.11 6.07 16.61
CA ILE A 96 11.49 5.06 17.60
C ILE A 96 11.94 5.72 18.91
N GLU A 97 12.75 6.78 18.85
CA GLU A 97 13.18 7.54 20.03
C GLU A 97 12.00 8.17 20.78
N TRP A 98 11.03 8.74 20.05
CA TRP A 98 9.82 9.28 20.64
C TRP A 98 9.00 8.18 21.32
N LEU A 99 8.78 7.04 20.66
CA LEU A 99 8.05 5.89 21.24
C LEU A 99 8.76 5.37 22.51
N ASN A 100 10.09 5.28 22.46
CA ASN A 100 10.98 4.84 23.52
C ASN A 100 11.07 5.79 24.72
N SER A 101 10.82 7.09 24.51
CA SER A 101 10.93 8.14 25.54
C SER A 101 9.58 8.52 26.15
N ASN A 102 8.50 8.42 25.37
CA ASN A 102 7.13 8.66 25.81
C ASN A 102 6.43 7.39 26.30
N ALA A 103 7.17 6.30 26.52
CA ALA A 103 6.67 5.00 26.99
C ALA A 103 5.95 5.09 28.36
N SER A 104 5.04 4.16 28.62
CA SER A 104 4.31 4.03 29.89
C SER A 104 4.03 2.56 30.21
N GLU A 105 3.40 2.27 31.35
CA GLU A 105 2.97 0.91 31.72
C GLU A 105 1.95 0.30 30.73
N TYR A 106 1.26 1.14 29.96
CA TYR A 106 0.32 0.74 28.92
C TYR A 106 1.02 0.71 27.55
N PRO A 107 0.97 -0.39 26.78
CA PRO A 107 1.59 -0.47 25.46
C PRO A 107 0.83 0.37 24.41
N TYR A 108 1.51 0.70 23.31
CA TYR A 108 0.89 1.37 22.17
C TYR A 108 -0.01 0.41 21.38
N GLY A 109 -1.30 0.74 21.24
CA GLY A 109 -2.26 -0.10 20.50
C GLY A 109 -2.19 0.10 18.99
N GLU A 110 -2.42 1.32 18.51
CA GLU A 110 -2.27 1.68 17.09
C GLU A 110 -1.32 2.87 16.96
N ILE A 111 -0.26 2.68 16.18
CA ILE A 111 0.70 3.70 15.77
C ILE A 111 0.44 3.98 14.29
N HIS A 112 0.03 5.19 13.94
CA HIS A 112 -0.16 5.62 12.56
C HIS A 112 1.05 6.44 12.12
N ILE A 113 1.48 6.25 10.87
CA ILE A 113 2.59 6.98 10.26
C ILE A 113 2.08 7.55 8.92
N VAL A 114 1.91 8.87 8.85
CA VAL A 114 1.36 9.60 7.70
C VAL A 114 2.51 10.16 6.87
N ASN A 115 2.61 9.75 5.60
CA ASN A 115 3.69 10.13 4.69
C ASN A 115 3.21 10.29 3.23
N ASN A 116 3.49 11.43 2.61
CA ASN A 116 3.05 11.78 1.25
C ASN A 116 4.06 11.32 0.18
N ASN A 117 4.24 10.01 0.04
CA ASN A 117 5.34 9.47 -0.75
C ASN A 117 5.04 9.33 -2.26
N ILE A 118 6.11 9.22 -3.04
CA ILE A 118 6.08 8.76 -4.44
C ILE A 118 6.30 7.23 -4.46
N PRO A 119 5.35 6.41 -4.98
CA PRO A 119 5.43 4.94 -4.93
C PRO A 119 6.69 4.31 -5.56
N GLN A 120 7.33 5.01 -6.49
CA GLN A 120 8.54 4.57 -7.18
C GLN A 120 9.83 4.83 -6.39
N LEU A 121 9.83 5.76 -5.43
CA LEU A 121 11.04 6.24 -4.74
C LEU A 121 11.18 5.71 -3.29
N GLY A 122 10.13 5.09 -2.74
CA GLY A 122 10.05 4.69 -1.33
C GLY A 122 9.09 5.59 -0.55
N LEU A 123 9.50 6.00 0.65
CA LEU A 123 8.81 6.96 1.52
C LEU A 123 9.57 8.30 1.56
N ASP A 124 8.85 9.42 1.67
CA ASP A 124 9.45 10.75 1.97
C ASP A 124 9.65 10.90 3.49
N LEU A 125 10.30 9.90 4.07
CA LEU A 125 10.70 9.75 5.46
C LEU A 125 12.19 9.40 5.43
N GLU A 126 12.98 9.68 6.46
CA GLU A 126 14.40 9.35 6.49
C GLU A 126 14.68 8.10 7.33
N THR A 127 15.82 7.43 7.12
CA THR A 127 16.24 6.30 7.95
C THR A 127 16.66 6.77 9.35
N THR A 128 17.58 7.72 9.38
CA THR A 128 18.12 8.45 10.53
C THR A 128 17.98 9.96 10.32
N VAL A 129 18.32 10.79 11.31
CA VAL A 129 18.20 12.25 11.26
C VAL A 129 19.20 12.85 10.25
N ASN A 130 18.70 13.45 9.15
CA ASN A 130 19.46 13.80 7.93
C ASN A 130 20.00 12.58 7.16
N GLY A 131 19.38 11.41 7.35
CA GLY A 131 19.76 10.15 6.72
C GLY A 131 19.28 10.02 5.27
N GLN A 132 19.30 8.79 4.74
CA GLN A 132 18.80 8.53 3.39
C GLN A 132 17.26 8.48 3.37
N LYS A 133 16.66 8.92 2.25
CA LYS A 133 15.21 8.77 2.04
C LYS A 133 14.82 7.29 1.96
N LEU A 134 13.76 6.96 2.69
CA LEU A 134 13.47 5.63 3.19
C LEU A 134 12.94 4.70 2.09
N ASN A 135 13.88 3.97 1.49
CA ASN A 135 13.64 2.97 0.46
C ASN A 135 14.16 1.58 0.91
N LYS A 136 13.91 0.56 0.08
CA LYS A 136 14.31 -0.84 0.36
C LYS A 136 15.81 -0.98 0.66
N GLN A 137 16.68 -0.34 -0.12
CA GLN A 137 18.13 -0.45 0.03
C GLN A 137 18.61 0.34 1.24
N ALA A 138 18.27 1.64 1.31
CA ALA A 138 18.62 2.51 2.43
C ALA A 138 18.27 1.88 3.79
N LEU A 139 17.02 1.43 3.96
CA LEU A 139 16.60 0.83 5.22
C LEU A 139 17.30 -0.50 5.51
N LYS A 140 17.66 -1.29 4.48
CA LYS A 140 18.43 -2.53 4.69
C LYS A 140 19.83 -2.21 5.24
N GLU A 141 20.51 -1.25 4.63
CA GLU A 141 21.88 -0.85 4.96
C GLU A 141 21.94 -0.21 6.35
N THR A 142 21.07 0.75 6.68
CA THR A 142 21.02 1.37 8.02
C THR A 142 20.73 0.35 9.13
N ILE A 143 19.87 -0.67 8.90
CA ILE A 143 19.67 -1.74 9.91
C ILE A 143 20.88 -2.69 10.00
N GLU A 144 21.55 -2.98 8.89
CA GLU A 144 22.72 -3.90 8.87
C GLU A 144 23.99 -3.27 9.44
N ASN A 145 24.13 -1.95 9.34
CA ASN A 145 25.17 -1.17 10.02
C ASN A 145 24.86 -0.97 11.52
N GLY A 146 23.63 -1.22 11.98
CA GLY A 146 23.21 -0.98 13.36
C GLY A 146 22.94 0.49 13.70
N GLU A 147 22.67 1.31 12.69
CA GLU A 147 22.47 2.77 12.82
C GLU A 147 21.06 3.16 13.31
N ILE A 148 20.06 2.26 13.23
CA ILE A 148 18.71 2.54 13.75
C ILE A 148 18.63 2.14 15.24
N PRO A 149 18.12 3.01 16.13
CA PRO A 149 17.90 2.65 17.53
C PRO A 149 16.90 1.50 17.66
N ALA A 150 17.15 0.59 18.60
CA ALA A 150 16.22 -0.50 18.90
C ALA A 150 14.95 0.03 19.59
N LEU A 151 13.78 -0.44 19.14
CA LEU A 151 12.53 -0.21 19.87
C LEU A 151 12.54 -1.04 21.17
N LYS A 152 12.23 -0.39 22.30
CA LYS A 152 12.03 -1.06 23.60
C LYS A 152 10.73 -1.87 23.56
N ASN A 153 10.49 -2.70 24.58
CA ASN A 153 9.26 -3.51 24.71
C ASN A 153 8.05 -2.63 25.09
N VAL A 154 7.63 -1.73 24.19
CA VAL A 154 6.50 -0.78 24.33
C VAL A 154 5.26 -1.21 23.52
N LEU A 155 5.35 -2.37 22.86
CA LEU A 155 4.33 -2.97 22.00
C LEU A 155 3.87 -4.31 22.59
N ASN A 156 2.67 -4.75 22.22
CA ASN A 156 2.13 -6.07 22.54
C ASN A 156 1.71 -6.83 21.26
N GLU A 157 1.17 -8.04 21.42
CA GLU A 157 0.79 -8.93 20.32
C GLU A 157 -0.37 -8.39 19.45
N THR A 158 -1.09 -7.37 19.94
CA THR A 158 -2.16 -6.69 19.20
C THR A 158 -1.74 -5.35 18.60
N SER A 159 -0.52 -4.87 18.88
CA SER A 159 -0.01 -3.60 18.38
C SER A 159 0.08 -3.56 16.86
N LYS A 160 -0.42 -2.46 16.28
CA LYS A 160 -0.36 -2.19 14.84
C LYS A 160 0.50 -0.97 14.54
N ILE A 161 1.26 -1.03 13.46
CA ILE A 161 2.01 0.10 12.89
C ILE A 161 1.49 0.32 11.47
N ILE A 162 0.73 1.40 11.28
CA ILE A 162 -0.16 1.63 10.15
C ILE A 162 0.38 2.78 9.30
N PHE A 163 0.89 2.43 8.12
CA PHE A 163 1.41 3.40 7.16
C PHE A 163 0.28 3.94 6.26
N HIS A 164 0.06 5.24 6.35
CA HIS A 164 -0.86 6.02 5.52
C HIS A 164 -0.05 6.78 4.46
N GLY A 165 -0.19 6.36 3.21
CA GLY A 165 0.51 6.91 2.06
C GLY A 165 0.20 6.12 0.79
N ASN A 166 1.08 6.21 -0.19
CA ASN A 166 0.81 5.84 -1.59
C ASN A 166 1.44 4.49 -1.97
N GLY A 167 0.60 3.47 -2.05
CA GLY A 167 0.93 2.16 -2.61
C GLY A 167 1.91 1.31 -1.78
N ILE A 168 2.22 1.72 -0.54
CA ILE A 168 3.31 1.22 0.29
C ILE A 168 3.28 -0.31 0.45
N SER A 169 2.10 -0.94 0.52
CA SER A 169 2.00 -2.41 0.65
C SER A 169 2.39 -3.22 -0.61
N LYS A 170 2.72 -2.53 -1.71
CA LYS A 170 3.35 -3.12 -2.91
C LYS A 170 4.88 -3.17 -2.80
N MET A 171 5.48 -2.34 -1.94
CA MET A 171 6.92 -2.29 -1.68
C MET A 171 7.34 -3.41 -0.71
N THR A 172 7.18 -4.68 -1.12
CA THR A 172 7.33 -5.83 -0.21
C THR A 172 8.68 -5.90 0.50
N GLY A 173 9.78 -5.52 -0.17
CA GLY A 173 11.10 -5.42 0.46
C GLY A 173 11.17 -4.35 1.56
N LEU A 174 10.57 -3.17 1.33
CA LEU A 174 10.52 -2.11 2.34
C LEU A 174 9.65 -2.52 3.53
N ILE A 175 8.48 -3.13 3.29
CA ILE A 175 7.62 -3.69 4.36
C ILE A 175 8.38 -4.73 5.19
N SER A 176 9.17 -5.60 4.57
CA SER A 176 9.98 -6.61 5.27
C SER A 176 11.04 -5.97 6.18
N ASN A 177 11.67 -4.89 5.73
CA ASN A 177 12.67 -4.18 6.51
C ASN A 177 12.02 -3.35 7.64
N LEU A 178 10.88 -2.70 7.38
CA LEU A 178 10.09 -1.99 8.38
C LEU A 178 9.63 -2.91 9.52
N LYS A 179 9.25 -4.16 9.22
CA LYS A 179 8.98 -5.17 10.27
C LYS A 179 10.20 -5.39 11.17
N ARG A 180 11.36 -5.69 10.58
CA ARG A 180 12.64 -5.89 11.30
C ARG A 180 13.04 -4.66 12.12
N THR A 181 12.65 -3.46 11.69
CA THR A 181 12.92 -2.20 12.40
C THR A 181 12.11 -2.06 13.69
N PHE A 182 10.84 -2.49 13.69
CA PHE A 182 9.94 -2.40 14.85
C PHE A 182 9.78 -3.74 15.61
N GLU A 183 10.59 -4.75 15.28
CA GLU A 183 10.57 -6.04 15.96
C GLU A 183 11.26 -5.94 17.33
N THR A 184 10.66 -6.57 18.33
CA THR A 184 11.10 -6.54 19.73
C THR A 184 11.09 -7.97 20.28
N ASN A 185 10.84 -8.19 21.58
CA ASN A 185 10.40 -9.51 22.05
C ASN A 185 8.97 -9.88 21.56
N LYS A 186 8.27 -8.95 20.90
CA LYS A 186 7.02 -9.13 20.15
C LYS A 186 7.19 -8.66 18.71
N THR A 187 6.54 -9.34 17.76
CA THR A 187 6.49 -8.96 16.34
C THR A 187 5.18 -8.20 16.06
N PRO A 188 5.18 -6.87 15.83
CA PRO A 188 3.96 -6.10 15.63
C PRO A 188 3.37 -6.25 14.22
N GLN A 189 2.10 -5.88 14.07
CA GLN A 189 1.42 -5.88 12.77
C GLN A 189 1.75 -4.60 11.99
N VAL A 190 2.75 -4.67 11.10
CA VAL A 190 2.98 -3.62 10.09
C VAL A 190 1.90 -3.72 9.01
N LEU A 191 1.09 -2.66 8.88
CA LEU A 191 -0.05 -2.58 7.97
C LEU A 191 0.12 -1.40 7.01
N ALA A 192 -0.21 -1.62 5.74
CA ALA A 192 -0.17 -0.59 4.71
C ALA A 192 -1.21 -0.86 3.61
N SER A 193 -1.60 0.16 2.86
CA SER A 193 -2.49 0.00 1.70
C SER A 193 -1.72 -0.23 0.39
N PRO A 194 -2.24 -1.03 -0.56
CA PRO A 194 -1.76 -1.07 -1.94
C PRO A 194 -2.29 0.10 -2.79
N TYR A 195 -3.13 0.95 -2.21
CA TYR A 195 -3.81 2.09 -2.85
C TYR A 195 -3.13 3.42 -2.48
N PHE A 196 -3.53 4.51 -3.13
CA PHE A 196 -3.18 5.86 -2.69
C PHE A 196 -4.04 6.24 -1.48
N THR A 197 -3.41 6.93 -0.54
CA THR A 197 -4.08 7.52 0.61
C THR A 197 -4.45 8.96 0.26
N VAL A 198 -5.73 9.30 0.32
CA VAL A 198 -6.21 10.67 0.10
C VAL A 198 -6.71 11.21 1.42
N PHE A 199 -6.23 12.39 1.81
CA PHE A 199 -6.79 13.23 2.86
C PHE A 199 -7.31 14.53 2.24
N GLY A 200 -8.35 15.13 2.82
CA GLY A 200 -8.94 16.38 2.32
C GLY A 200 -9.71 16.23 1.00
N GLY A 201 -10.38 15.10 0.77
CA GLY A 201 -11.17 14.88 -0.44
C GLY A 201 -12.48 15.67 -0.44
N GLU A 202 -12.90 16.16 -1.61
CA GLU A 202 -14.11 16.98 -1.85
C GLU A 202 -15.37 16.45 -1.14
N PHE A 203 -15.54 15.14 -1.09
CA PHE A 203 -16.72 14.45 -0.55
C PHE A 203 -16.46 13.72 0.77
N THR A 204 -15.19 13.55 1.17
CA THR A 204 -14.84 12.93 2.46
C THR A 204 -13.38 13.19 2.85
N ASP A 205 -13.17 13.49 4.13
CA ASP A 205 -11.88 13.82 4.74
C ASP A 205 -10.77 12.79 4.51
N HIS A 206 -11.11 11.50 4.34
CA HIS A 206 -10.15 10.43 4.09
C HIS A 206 -10.74 9.26 3.30
N TYR A 207 -10.10 8.91 2.17
CA TYR A 207 -10.41 7.70 1.40
C TYR A 207 -9.17 7.04 0.78
N LEU A 208 -9.37 5.88 0.15
CA LEU A 208 -8.34 5.17 -0.62
C LEU A 208 -8.67 5.16 -2.12
N ALA A 209 -7.67 5.40 -2.96
CA ALA A 209 -7.82 5.44 -4.42
C ALA A 209 -6.91 4.41 -5.13
N LYS A 210 -7.46 3.65 -6.08
CA LYS A 210 -6.70 2.67 -6.87
C LYS A 210 -5.87 3.39 -7.95
N PRO A 211 -4.53 3.22 -7.97
CA PRO A 211 -3.67 3.90 -8.95
C PRO A 211 -3.43 3.09 -10.21
N HIS A 212 -3.43 3.78 -11.35
CA HIS A 212 -3.12 3.27 -12.69
C HIS A 212 -2.15 4.24 -13.37
N TYR A 213 -0.98 3.75 -13.80
CA TYR A 213 0.13 4.60 -14.22
C TYR A 213 0.36 4.58 -15.74
N VAL A 214 0.54 5.75 -16.34
CA VAL A 214 1.17 5.92 -17.66
C VAL A 214 2.36 6.89 -17.55
N PHE A 215 3.40 6.66 -18.36
CA PHE A 215 4.70 7.30 -18.22
C PHE A 215 5.15 7.95 -19.52
N TYR A 216 5.93 9.05 -19.45
CA TYR A 216 6.63 9.61 -20.61
C TYR A 216 7.92 10.37 -20.22
N PRO A 217 8.91 10.46 -21.13
CA PRO A 217 10.12 11.26 -20.91
C PRO A 217 9.77 12.73 -20.63
N THR A 218 10.26 13.30 -19.53
CA THR A 218 9.80 14.63 -19.09
C THR A 218 10.02 15.72 -20.15
N ALA A 219 9.01 16.58 -20.32
CA ALA A 219 8.83 17.57 -21.39
C ALA A 219 8.47 17.00 -22.78
N ASN A 220 8.63 15.70 -23.04
CA ASN A 220 8.21 15.04 -24.28
C ASN A 220 6.84 14.37 -24.09
N SER A 221 5.81 15.15 -23.70
CA SER A 221 4.47 14.60 -23.45
C SER A 221 3.80 14.15 -24.75
N PRO A 222 3.37 12.88 -24.87
CA PRO A 222 2.43 12.48 -25.91
C PRO A 222 1.08 13.16 -25.70
N GLY A 223 0.24 13.15 -26.75
CA GLY A 223 -1.14 13.63 -26.66
C GLY A 223 -1.98 12.80 -25.70
N LYS A 224 -2.95 13.43 -25.02
CA LYS A 224 -3.91 12.73 -24.12
C LYS A 224 -4.64 11.57 -24.81
N VAL A 225 -4.87 11.68 -26.12
CA VAL A 225 -5.47 10.64 -26.98
C VAL A 225 -4.60 9.39 -27.12
N ASP A 226 -3.27 9.51 -27.06
CA ASP A 226 -2.36 8.36 -27.18
C ASP A 226 -1.99 7.81 -25.81
N LEU A 227 -1.89 8.67 -24.80
CA LEU A 227 -1.81 8.27 -23.39
C LEU A 227 -3.05 7.46 -22.96
N SER A 228 -4.27 7.83 -23.40
CA SER A 228 -5.49 7.07 -23.10
C SER A 228 -5.49 5.68 -23.78
N LYS A 229 -4.97 5.58 -25.01
CA LYS A 229 -4.75 4.27 -25.69
C LYS A 229 -3.71 3.42 -24.98
N GLU A 230 -2.59 4.01 -24.53
CA GLU A 230 -1.54 3.29 -23.81
C GLU A 230 -2.04 2.73 -22.47
N ILE A 231 -2.68 3.57 -21.65
CA ILE A 231 -3.17 3.15 -20.34
C ILE A 231 -4.33 2.13 -20.46
N ALA A 232 -5.22 2.27 -21.45
CA ALA A 232 -6.27 1.29 -21.74
C ALA A 232 -5.72 -0.08 -22.16
N ARG A 233 -4.62 -0.13 -22.93
CA ARG A 233 -3.91 -1.38 -23.28
C ARG A 233 -3.21 -1.99 -22.08
N LYS A 234 -2.67 -1.17 -21.17
CA LYS A 234 -1.96 -1.58 -19.95
C LYS A 234 -2.90 -2.12 -18.87
N TYR A 235 -4.14 -1.62 -18.82
CA TYR A 235 -5.15 -2.01 -17.83
C TYR A 235 -6.47 -2.47 -18.49
N PRO A 236 -6.46 -3.50 -19.36
CA PRO A 236 -7.60 -3.85 -20.21
C PRO A 236 -8.81 -4.37 -19.45
N ASN A 237 -8.65 -4.72 -18.17
CA ASN A 237 -9.71 -5.22 -17.29
C ASN A 237 -10.49 -4.10 -16.58
N GLU A 238 -10.02 -2.86 -16.58
CA GLU A 238 -10.76 -1.72 -16.03
C GLU A 238 -11.76 -1.21 -17.07
N LYS A 239 -13.02 -1.67 -16.98
CA LYS A 239 -14.08 -1.27 -17.92
C LYS A 239 -14.85 -0.01 -17.50
N GLU A 240 -14.64 0.44 -16.26
CA GLU A 240 -15.37 1.54 -15.63
C GLU A 240 -14.62 2.89 -15.68
N ILE A 241 -13.43 2.94 -16.31
CA ILE A 241 -12.63 4.16 -16.43
C ILE A 241 -12.69 4.63 -17.89
N GLU A 242 -13.29 5.79 -18.13
CA GLU A 242 -13.09 6.51 -19.39
C GLU A 242 -11.74 7.21 -19.31
N TRP A 243 -10.73 6.59 -19.93
CA TRP A 243 -9.32 6.97 -19.79
C TRP A 243 -8.98 8.35 -20.34
N PHE A 244 -9.71 8.88 -21.32
CA PHE A 244 -9.43 10.23 -21.83
C PHE A 244 -9.89 11.30 -20.83
N SER A 245 -11.15 11.24 -20.39
CA SER A 245 -11.72 12.07 -19.33
C SER A 245 -10.91 12.00 -18.04
N ALA A 246 -10.58 10.79 -17.58
CA ALA A 246 -9.77 10.56 -16.39
C ALA A 246 -8.37 11.19 -16.48
N LEU A 247 -7.78 11.24 -17.67
CA LEU A 247 -6.51 11.93 -17.94
C LEU A 247 -6.65 13.45 -18.08
N THR A 248 -7.87 14.01 -18.21
CA THR A 248 -8.15 15.46 -18.21
C THR A 248 -8.71 16.00 -16.89
N ASN A 249 -9.23 15.13 -16.03
CA ASN A 249 -9.69 15.47 -14.69
C ASN A 249 -8.48 15.64 -13.74
N GLU A 250 -8.38 16.78 -13.06
CA GLU A 250 -7.33 17.04 -12.05
C GLU A 250 -7.81 16.79 -10.60
N ARG A 251 -9.14 16.73 -10.40
CA ARG A 251 -9.80 16.32 -9.14
C ARG A 251 -11.07 15.51 -9.41
N GLU A 252 -11.53 14.80 -8.39
CA GLU A 252 -12.82 14.11 -8.35
C GLU A 252 -13.97 15.14 -8.34
N ARG A 253 -14.80 15.22 -9.39
CA ARG A 253 -15.93 16.18 -9.46
C ARG A 253 -17.26 15.58 -9.01
N TYR A 254 -17.32 14.25 -8.94
CA TYR A 254 -18.43 13.44 -8.45
C TYR A 254 -17.87 12.22 -7.72
N VAL A 255 -18.54 11.74 -6.68
CA VAL A 255 -18.08 10.57 -5.90
C VAL A 255 -17.79 9.37 -6.80
N GLY A 256 -16.55 8.85 -6.74
CA GLY A 256 -16.08 7.74 -7.55
C GLY A 256 -15.45 8.12 -8.90
N GLU A 257 -15.48 9.41 -9.29
CA GLU A 257 -14.93 9.84 -10.57
C GLU A 257 -13.40 9.68 -10.61
N PRO A 258 -12.83 8.99 -11.62
CA PRO A 258 -11.38 8.94 -11.80
C PRO A 258 -10.78 10.29 -12.22
N TYR A 259 -9.66 10.64 -11.60
CA TYR A 259 -8.88 11.84 -11.88
C TYR A 259 -7.38 11.52 -11.94
N THR A 260 -6.55 12.45 -12.42
CA THR A 260 -5.12 12.24 -12.61
C THR A 260 -4.29 13.16 -11.73
N VAL A 261 -3.39 12.58 -10.94
CA VAL A 261 -2.27 13.31 -10.32
C VAL A 261 -1.00 13.15 -11.17
N LYS A 262 -0.17 14.20 -11.19
CA LYS A 262 1.05 14.28 -12.00
C LYS A 262 2.26 14.53 -11.11
N TYR A 263 3.31 13.73 -11.27
CA TYR A 263 4.59 13.92 -10.59
C TYR A 263 5.75 13.45 -11.48
N ASN A 264 6.98 13.75 -11.09
CA ASN A 264 8.18 13.29 -11.80
C ASN A 264 8.92 12.26 -10.93
N VAL A 265 9.56 11.29 -11.58
CA VAL A 265 10.47 10.31 -10.95
C VAL A 265 11.86 10.54 -11.54
N PRO A 266 12.81 11.09 -10.77
CA PRO A 266 14.21 11.17 -11.16
C PRO A 266 14.93 9.85 -10.91
N ILE A 267 16.02 9.63 -11.64
CA ILE A 267 17.08 8.68 -11.31
C ILE A 267 18.43 9.30 -11.65
N GLU A 268 19.45 9.02 -10.85
CA GLU A 268 20.79 9.59 -11.02
C GLU A 268 21.85 8.52 -10.78
N PHE A 269 22.86 8.51 -11.65
CA PHE A 269 24.05 7.68 -11.53
C PHE A 269 25.28 8.60 -11.65
N THR A 270 26.27 8.36 -10.80
CA THR A 270 27.53 9.11 -10.79
C THR A 270 28.68 8.11 -10.76
N PHE A 271 29.64 8.30 -11.66
CA PHE A 271 30.82 7.47 -11.86
C PHE A 271 32.05 8.37 -11.73
N ASN A 272 33.11 7.86 -11.09
CA ASN A 272 34.32 8.61 -10.75
C ASN A 272 35.52 7.91 -11.38
N TYR A 273 36.25 8.64 -12.23
CA TYR A 273 37.37 8.15 -13.03
C TYR A 273 38.74 8.61 -12.52
N VAL A 274 38.83 9.35 -11.40
CA VAL A 274 40.09 9.93 -10.86
C VAL A 274 41.23 8.91 -10.72
N ASN A 275 40.92 7.64 -10.48
CA ASN A 275 41.88 6.54 -10.42
C ASN A 275 41.41 5.32 -11.25
N SER A 276 40.74 5.53 -12.37
CA SER A 276 40.29 4.45 -13.26
C SER A 276 41.25 4.25 -14.44
N ASP A 277 41.54 3.00 -14.78
CA ASP A 277 42.19 2.62 -16.04
C ASP A 277 41.20 2.62 -17.23
N GLU A 278 39.89 2.79 -16.98
CA GLU A 278 38.85 2.87 -18.01
C GLU A 278 38.68 4.30 -18.55
N GLU A 279 38.60 4.45 -19.88
CA GLU A 279 38.30 5.74 -20.51
C GLU A 279 36.84 6.15 -20.25
N MET A 280 36.63 7.38 -19.77
CA MET A 280 35.31 7.90 -19.44
C MET A 280 34.44 8.02 -20.72
N PRO A 281 33.27 7.37 -20.79
CA PRO A 281 32.52 7.24 -22.04
C PRO A 281 31.89 8.57 -22.49
N TYR A 282 32.04 8.87 -23.78
CA TYR A 282 31.45 10.02 -24.43
C TYR A 282 30.19 9.62 -25.21
N PHE A 283 29.06 10.22 -24.85
CA PHE A 283 27.76 9.98 -25.51
C PHE A 283 27.43 11.09 -26.52
N THR A 284 26.82 10.70 -27.63
CA THR A 284 26.21 11.54 -28.67
C THR A 284 24.67 11.55 -28.57
N MET A 285 24.05 10.47 -28.09
CA MET A 285 22.58 10.30 -28.07
C MET A 285 22.08 9.57 -26.80
N GLN A 286 20.76 9.61 -26.56
CA GLN A 286 20.18 9.07 -25.30
C GLN A 286 20.13 7.54 -25.29
N GLU A 287 20.12 6.94 -26.48
CA GLU A 287 20.05 5.51 -26.73
C GLU A 287 21.34 4.81 -26.27
N GLU A 288 22.51 5.43 -26.45
CA GLU A 288 23.80 4.90 -25.96
C GLU A 288 23.83 4.82 -24.42
N ILE A 289 23.17 5.76 -23.73
CA ILE A 289 22.97 5.72 -22.27
C ILE A 289 22.00 4.61 -21.88
N MET A 290 20.95 4.40 -22.67
CA MET A 290 20.01 3.30 -22.46
C MET A 290 20.70 1.94 -22.64
N ASP A 291 21.59 1.81 -23.62
CA ASP A 291 22.39 0.61 -23.86
C ASP A 291 23.42 0.37 -22.74
N LEU A 292 24.13 1.40 -22.27
CA LEU A 292 25.01 1.29 -21.09
C LEU A 292 24.26 0.77 -19.86
N ILE A 293 23.12 1.39 -19.54
CA ILE A 293 22.26 1.01 -18.41
C ILE A 293 21.62 -0.37 -18.61
N ALA A 294 21.39 -0.80 -19.85
CA ALA A 294 20.84 -2.13 -20.15
C ALA A 294 21.87 -3.26 -19.97
N ASN A 295 23.14 -2.99 -20.28
CA ASN A 295 24.24 -3.96 -20.22
C ASN A 295 24.87 -4.10 -18.82
N ASP A 296 24.85 -3.05 -17.99
CA ASP A 296 25.27 -3.13 -16.57
C ASP A 296 24.14 -3.71 -15.70
N GLU A 297 24.41 -4.79 -14.96
CA GLU A 297 23.38 -5.47 -14.16
C GLU A 297 22.81 -4.58 -13.04
N ASP A 298 23.62 -3.80 -12.35
CA ASP A 298 23.21 -2.99 -11.19
C ASP A 298 22.51 -1.69 -11.60
N LEU A 299 22.92 -1.04 -12.68
CA LEU A 299 22.19 0.09 -13.29
C LEU A 299 20.84 -0.39 -13.83
N SER A 300 20.83 -1.50 -14.56
CA SER A 300 19.63 -2.12 -15.12
C SER A 300 18.62 -2.47 -14.01
N LYS A 301 19.12 -3.05 -12.92
CA LYS A 301 18.37 -3.38 -11.69
C LYS A 301 17.81 -2.13 -11.01
N LYS A 302 18.60 -1.06 -10.84
CA LYS A 302 18.12 0.22 -10.26
C LYS A 302 16.98 0.84 -11.08
N VAL A 303 17.04 0.82 -12.42
CA VAL A 303 15.91 1.26 -13.26
C VAL A 303 14.70 0.32 -13.11
N LYS A 304 14.91 -0.99 -13.12
CA LYS A 304 13.83 -1.99 -12.97
C LYS A 304 13.09 -1.85 -11.64
N GLU A 305 13.76 -1.52 -10.54
CA GLU A 305 13.12 -1.32 -9.23
C GLU A 305 12.18 -0.10 -9.19
N LEU A 306 12.39 0.92 -10.03
CA LEU A 306 11.43 2.03 -10.18
C LEU A 306 10.13 1.62 -10.89
N ASN A 307 10.08 0.46 -11.56
CA ASN A 307 8.94 -0.03 -12.35
C ASN A 307 8.46 0.99 -13.42
N ILE A 308 9.42 1.71 -14.01
CA ILE A 308 9.25 2.59 -15.17
C ILE A 308 10.17 2.04 -16.28
N PRO A 309 9.66 1.81 -17.51
CA PRO A 309 10.49 1.38 -18.62
C PRO A 309 11.58 2.41 -18.97
N ILE A 310 12.75 1.94 -19.41
CA ILE A 310 13.95 2.77 -19.59
C ILE A 310 13.77 3.86 -20.67
N GLU A 311 12.98 3.57 -21.71
CA GLU A 311 12.59 4.49 -22.78
C GLU A 311 11.53 5.54 -22.37
N LYS A 312 11.01 5.45 -21.13
CA LYS A 312 10.08 6.42 -20.55
C LYS A 312 10.76 7.48 -19.69
N PHE A 313 12.08 7.45 -19.57
CA PHE A 313 12.88 8.55 -19.01
C PHE A 313 13.42 9.43 -20.13
N ARG A 314 13.55 10.74 -19.87
CA ARG A 314 14.41 11.62 -20.67
C ARG A 314 15.79 11.57 -20.05
N TRP A 315 16.77 11.06 -20.79
CA TRP A 315 18.15 10.94 -20.32
C TRP A 315 18.95 12.20 -20.61
N LYS A 316 19.88 12.51 -19.71
CA LYS A 316 20.91 13.54 -19.84
C LYS A 316 22.18 13.03 -19.19
N TRP A 317 23.32 13.49 -19.70
CA TRP A 317 24.63 13.25 -19.12
C TRP A 317 25.34 14.59 -18.93
N GLN A 318 26.30 14.60 -18.00
CA GLN A 318 27.25 15.68 -17.83
C GLN A 318 28.61 15.05 -17.48
N LEU A 319 29.61 15.42 -18.26
CA LEU A 319 31.02 15.21 -17.95
C LEU A 319 31.50 16.48 -17.23
N LYS A 320 32.14 16.36 -16.07
CA LYS A 320 32.79 17.47 -15.37
C LYS A 320 33.96 16.93 -14.57
N ASP A 321 35.15 17.49 -14.81
CA ASP A 321 36.39 16.95 -14.26
C ASP A 321 36.46 15.43 -14.58
N ASP A 322 36.95 14.60 -13.66
CA ASP A 322 36.97 13.13 -13.84
C ASP A 322 35.65 12.44 -13.40
N GLN A 323 34.52 13.15 -13.50
CA GLN A 323 33.19 12.65 -13.09
C GLN A 323 32.18 12.66 -14.24
N LEU A 324 31.58 11.50 -14.47
CA LEU A 324 30.37 11.35 -15.30
C LEU A 324 29.15 11.27 -14.38
N THR A 325 28.16 12.13 -14.62
CA THR A 325 26.84 12.01 -14.00
C THR A 325 25.76 11.86 -15.07
N ILE A 326 24.99 10.77 -14.99
CA ILE A 326 23.84 10.46 -15.84
C ILE A 326 22.56 10.72 -15.03
N LYS A 327 21.62 11.48 -15.59
CA LYS A 327 20.33 11.82 -14.96
C LYS A 327 19.17 11.44 -15.89
N GLY A 328 18.30 10.56 -15.42
CA GLY A 328 17.02 10.23 -16.06
C GLY A 328 15.88 10.98 -15.38
N LEU A 329 14.91 11.48 -16.15
CA LEU A 329 13.68 12.06 -15.61
C LEU A 329 12.45 11.59 -16.38
N SER A 330 11.58 10.84 -15.70
CA SER A 330 10.28 10.41 -16.22
C SER A 330 9.16 11.23 -15.58
N THR A 331 8.12 11.56 -16.35
CA THR A 331 6.88 12.13 -15.83
C THR A 331 5.83 11.03 -15.74
N VAL A 332 5.24 10.89 -14.56
CA VAL A 332 4.15 9.96 -14.26
C VAL A 332 2.83 10.71 -14.33
N LEU A 333 1.87 10.15 -15.06
CA LEU A 333 0.45 10.41 -14.85
C LEU A 333 -0.14 9.21 -14.13
N CYS A 334 -0.63 9.44 -12.92
CA CYS A 334 -1.30 8.43 -12.11
C CYS A 334 -2.79 8.74 -12.10
N VAL A 335 -3.56 7.98 -12.89
CA VAL A 335 -5.01 7.97 -12.77
C VAL A 335 -5.35 7.31 -11.44
N LEU A 336 -6.08 8.02 -10.59
CA LEU A 336 -6.62 7.57 -9.32
C LEU A 336 -8.12 7.31 -9.51
N LYS A 337 -8.53 6.07 -9.28
CA LYS A 337 -9.94 5.69 -9.18
C LYS A 337 -10.33 5.56 -7.70
N PRO A 338 -11.15 6.46 -7.13
CA PRO A 338 -11.63 6.35 -5.76
C PRO A 338 -12.34 5.02 -5.49
N ILE A 339 -12.14 4.44 -4.30
CA ILE A 339 -12.81 3.19 -3.92
C ILE A 339 -14.15 3.54 -3.28
N ILE A 340 -15.24 3.33 -4.03
CA ILE A 340 -16.63 3.54 -3.61
C ILE A 340 -17.31 2.24 -3.16
N LYS A 341 -18.41 2.35 -2.41
CA LYS A 341 -19.22 1.18 -2.04
C LYS A 341 -19.81 0.51 -3.30
N PRO A 342 -19.86 -0.84 -3.36
CA PRO A 342 -20.40 -1.55 -4.52
C PRO A 342 -21.94 -1.57 -4.57
N TYR A 343 -22.61 -1.28 -3.45
CA TYR A 343 -24.07 -1.28 -3.29
C TYR A 343 -24.47 -0.26 -2.23
N GLY A 344 -25.69 0.28 -2.33
CA GLY A 344 -26.21 1.32 -1.44
C GLY A 344 -25.99 2.71 -2.02
N ASP A 345 -25.84 3.70 -1.15
CA ASP A 345 -25.59 5.09 -1.54
C ASP A 345 -24.20 5.26 -2.16
N LEU A 346 -24.07 6.26 -3.05
CA LEU A 346 -22.82 6.56 -3.74
C LEU A 346 -21.86 7.32 -2.80
N GLU A 347 -21.10 6.55 -2.00
CA GLU A 347 -20.11 7.06 -1.05
C GLU A 347 -18.78 6.27 -1.13
N HIS A 348 -17.69 6.89 -0.69
CA HIS A 348 -16.39 6.23 -0.54
C HIS A 348 -16.41 5.12 0.51
N VAL A 349 -15.60 4.07 0.30
CA VAL A 349 -15.31 3.09 1.34
C VAL A 349 -14.37 3.72 2.35
N LYS A 350 -14.90 4.00 3.55
CA LYS A 350 -14.12 4.48 4.69
C LYS A 350 -12.93 3.54 4.97
N PRO A 351 -11.69 4.06 5.03
CA PRO A 351 -10.51 3.21 5.23
C PRO A 351 -10.53 2.52 6.61
N ASP A 352 -10.34 1.19 6.60
CA ASP A 352 -10.45 0.31 7.77
C ASP A 352 -9.23 -0.61 7.82
N THR A 353 -8.42 -0.49 8.88
CA THR A 353 -7.16 -1.23 9.07
C THR A 353 -7.37 -2.72 9.35
N SER A 354 -8.59 -3.15 9.71
CA SER A 354 -8.95 -4.56 9.84
C SER A 354 -9.35 -5.22 8.51
N ASN A 355 -9.73 -4.40 7.51
CA ASN A 355 -10.19 -4.89 6.21
C ASN A 355 -9.01 -5.31 5.32
N LYS A 356 -8.78 -6.62 5.25
CA LYS A 356 -7.68 -7.25 4.48
C LYS A 356 -7.71 -6.97 2.96
N ARG A 357 -8.77 -6.35 2.42
CA ARG A 357 -8.83 -5.88 1.02
C ARG A 357 -8.32 -4.45 0.84
N LEU A 358 -8.32 -3.64 1.90
CA LEU A 358 -7.90 -2.23 1.91
C LEU A 358 -6.49 -2.04 2.47
N TYR A 359 -6.16 -2.82 3.51
CA TYR A 359 -4.84 -2.87 4.13
C TYR A 359 -4.31 -4.30 4.08
N ALA A 360 -3.08 -4.47 3.60
CA ALA A 360 -2.46 -5.79 3.49
C ALA A 360 -1.75 -6.15 4.81
N MET A 361 -2.24 -7.19 5.48
CA MET A 361 -1.40 -8.01 6.36
C MET A 361 -0.51 -8.86 5.46
N LYS A 362 0.76 -8.46 5.31
CA LYS A 362 1.84 -9.23 4.69
C LYS A 362 2.98 -9.31 5.68
#